data_AF-A0A6L9KRP0-F1
#
_entry.id   AF-A0A6L9KRP0-F1
#
_cell.length_a   1.000
_cell.length_b   1.000
_cell.length_c   1.000
_cell.angle_alpha   90.00
_cell.angle_beta   90.00
_cell.angle_gamma   90.00
#
_symmetry.space_group_name_H-M   'P 1'
#
loop_
_entity.id
_entity.type
_entity.pdbx_description
1 polymer ?
#
loop_
_entity_poly.entity_id
_entity_poly.type
_entity_poly.pdbx_seq_one_letter_code
_entity_poly.pdbx_strand_id
1 'polypeptide(L)'
;NLSNHEALSAANHQHPKLNFGNLQKRSCFISKDFLKQAPAFEKMLVDDGILLFKYWLTVDQAQQEERFAERLADPLKRWKLSAIDVKAREKYAEYGQARDVMLKATHSKTAPWTLVDFNDQRAGRLTLIRHLLDHIPDRKVAETLVNFPPLGHEPLREKFGTPLEPLRTRD
;
A
#
# COMPACT_ATOMS: atom_id res chain seq x y z
N ASN A 1 14.38 46.97 -20.46
CA ASN A 1 13.13 47.74 -20.32
C ASN A 1 12.11 47.20 -21.29
N LEU A 2 10.90 46.95 -20.81
CA LEU A 2 9.79 46.16 -21.40
C LEU A 2 9.95 44.65 -21.11
N SER A 3 9.56 44.19 -19.90
CA SER A 3 8.18 43.91 -19.46
C SER A 3 7.65 42.60 -20.05
N ASN A 4 8.04 41.48 -19.45
CA ASN A 4 7.39 40.17 -19.63
C ASN A 4 5.99 40.11 -18.96
N HIS A 5 5.31 41.25 -18.83
CA HIS A 5 4.03 41.38 -18.13
C HIS A 5 2.81 41.27 -19.04
N GLU A 6 2.97 41.20 -20.37
CA GLU A 6 1.83 41.23 -21.30
C GLU A 6 1.52 39.89 -22.00
N ALA A 7 2.34 38.85 -21.84
CA ALA A 7 2.06 37.53 -22.44
C ALA A 7 1.11 36.64 -21.59
N LEU A 8 0.82 37.03 -20.34
CA LEU A 8 -0.04 36.25 -19.43
C LEU A 8 -1.49 36.75 -19.35
N SER A 9 -1.85 37.83 -20.07
CA SER A 9 -3.20 38.41 -20.00
C SER A 9 -4.18 37.93 -21.09
N ALA A 10 -3.73 37.15 -22.08
CA ALA A 10 -4.58 36.80 -23.23
C ALA A 10 -5.19 35.38 -23.20
N ALA A 11 -4.87 34.55 -22.20
CA ALA A 11 -5.38 33.17 -22.10
C ALA A 11 -6.56 33.02 -21.11
N ASN A 12 -7.28 34.11 -20.82
CA ASN A 12 -8.28 34.13 -19.75
C ASN A 12 -9.67 34.58 -20.20
N HIS A 13 -10.09 34.24 -21.41
CA HIS A 13 -11.46 34.38 -21.90
C HIS A 13 -11.95 33.07 -22.53
N GLN A 14 -13.17 32.68 -22.15
CA GLN A 14 -13.87 31.43 -22.48
C GLN A 14 -13.38 30.13 -21.83
N HIS A 15 -13.50 30.05 -20.49
CA HIS A 15 -13.97 28.81 -19.88
C HIS A 15 -15.17 29.13 -18.97
N PRO A 16 -16.28 28.37 -19.04
CA PRO A 16 -17.40 28.57 -18.15
C PRO A 16 -16.89 28.45 -16.72
N LYS A 17 -17.13 29.48 -15.90
CA LYS A 17 -16.80 29.48 -14.48
C LYS A 17 -17.49 28.29 -13.83
N LEU A 18 -16.76 27.19 -13.63
CA LEU A 18 -17.17 26.12 -12.74
C LEU A 18 -17.41 26.78 -11.39
N ASN A 19 -18.66 26.76 -10.95
CA ASN A 19 -19.09 27.38 -9.72
C ASN A 19 -18.54 26.53 -8.55
N PHE A 20 -17.30 26.80 -8.13
CA PHE A 20 -16.60 26.08 -7.05
C PHE A 20 -17.19 26.38 -5.66
N GLY A 21 -18.25 27.19 -5.57
CA GLY A 21 -18.91 27.61 -4.33
C GLY A 21 -19.64 26.53 -3.54
N ASN A 22 -19.65 25.26 -3.98
CA ASN A 22 -20.32 24.16 -3.28
C ASN A 22 -19.45 22.90 -3.07
N LEU A 23 -18.14 22.96 -3.32
CA LEU A 23 -17.24 21.83 -3.08
C LEU A 23 -16.73 21.71 -1.63
N GLN A 24 -17.11 22.63 -0.74
CA GLN A 24 -16.67 22.66 0.66
C GLN A 24 -17.52 21.81 1.62
N LYS A 25 -18.57 21.13 1.15
CA LYS A 25 -19.46 20.28 1.98
C LYS A 25 -19.62 18.84 1.48
N ARG A 26 -18.67 18.32 0.70
CA ARG A 26 -18.67 16.87 0.43
C ARG A 26 -17.92 16.20 1.57
N SER A 27 -18.67 15.68 2.54
CA SER A 27 -18.16 14.70 3.50
C SER A 27 -17.54 13.53 2.74
N CYS A 28 -16.76 12.70 3.43
CA CYS A 28 -16.21 11.48 2.85
C CYS A 28 -17.35 10.57 2.36
N PHE A 29 -17.77 10.73 1.11
CA PHE A 29 -18.95 10.08 0.54
C PHE A 29 -18.51 9.24 -0.65
N ILE A 30 -18.73 7.94 -0.54
CA ILE A 30 -18.49 7.01 -1.64
C ILE A 30 -19.70 7.06 -2.57
N SER A 31 -19.44 7.18 -3.88
CA SER A 31 -20.52 7.21 -4.87
C SER A 31 -21.42 5.97 -4.74
N LYS A 32 -22.74 6.18 -4.75
CA LYS A 32 -23.72 5.08 -4.71
C LYS A 32 -23.57 4.14 -5.91
N ASP A 33 -23.20 4.67 -7.07
CA ASP A 33 -23.00 3.87 -8.28
C ASP A 33 -21.76 2.98 -8.15
N PHE A 34 -20.68 3.51 -7.56
CA PHE A 34 -19.49 2.72 -7.26
C PHE A 34 -19.81 1.57 -6.32
N LEU A 35 -20.54 1.83 -5.23
CA LEU A 35 -20.92 0.78 -4.26
C LEU A 35 -21.79 -0.32 -4.87
N LYS A 36 -22.56 -0.02 -5.92
CA LYS A 36 -23.35 -1.00 -6.66
C LYS A 36 -22.53 -1.77 -7.70
N GLN A 37 -21.61 -1.08 -8.38
CA GLN A 37 -20.85 -1.64 -9.49
C GLN A 37 -19.64 -2.46 -9.03
N ALA A 38 -18.98 -2.05 -7.95
CA ALA A 38 -17.78 -2.71 -7.45
C ALA A 38 -17.98 -4.22 -7.20
N PRO A 39 -19.06 -4.68 -6.51
CA PRO A 39 -19.26 -6.12 -6.29
C PRO A 39 -19.46 -6.91 -7.59
N ALA A 40 -20.13 -6.32 -8.59
CA ALA A 40 -20.32 -6.95 -9.89
C ALA A 40 -18.99 -7.08 -10.65
N PHE A 41 -18.17 -6.02 -10.63
CA PHE A 41 -16.84 -6.03 -11.22
C PHE A 41 -15.92 -7.04 -10.55
N GLU A 42 -15.87 -7.06 -9.21
CA GLU A 42 -15.10 -8.03 -8.43
C GLU A 42 -15.51 -9.46 -8.76
N LYS A 43 -16.81 -9.72 -8.89
CA LYS A 43 -17.32 -11.03 -9.28
C LYS A 43 -16.84 -11.44 -10.68
N MET A 44 -16.85 -10.53 -11.65
CA MET A 44 -16.34 -10.83 -13.00
C MET A 44 -14.87 -11.27 -12.98
N LEU A 45 -14.03 -10.61 -12.17
CA LEU A 45 -12.62 -10.99 -12.02
C LEU A 45 -12.48 -12.41 -11.44
N VAL A 46 -13.24 -12.70 -10.38
CA VAL A 46 -13.20 -14.02 -9.72
C VAL A 46 -13.73 -15.12 -10.63
N ASP A 47 -14.80 -14.84 -11.39
CA ASP A 47 -15.37 -15.79 -12.36
C ASP A 47 -14.39 -16.09 -13.51
N ASP A 48 -13.51 -15.15 -13.86
CA ASP A 48 -12.41 -15.34 -14.84
C ASP A 48 -11.18 -16.07 -14.25
N GLY A 49 -11.26 -16.49 -12.99
CA GLY A 49 -10.21 -17.26 -12.31
C GLY A 49 -9.15 -16.41 -11.61
N ILE A 50 -9.34 -15.09 -11.48
CA ILE A 50 -8.44 -14.22 -10.72
C ILE A 50 -8.68 -14.41 -9.22
N LEU A 51 -7.62 -14.73 -8.48
CA LEU A 51 -7.65 -14.72 -7.02
C LEU A 51 -7.61 -13.27 -6.50
N LEU A 52 -8.76 -12.77 -6.05
CA LEU A 52 -8.91 -11.40 -5.56
C LEU A 52 -8.84 -11.34 -4.03
N PHE A 53 -7.85 -10.61 -3.51
CA PHE A 53 -7.68 -10.37 -2.08
C PHE A 53 -7.84 -8.88 -1.75
N LYS A 54 -8.76 -8.57 -0.82
CA LYS A 54 -9.02 -7.19 -0.37
C LYS A 54 -8.68 -7.06 1.11
N TYR A 55 -7.73 -6.18 1.44
CA TYR A 55 -7.29 -5.96 2.81
C TYR A 55 -7.59 -4.53 3.26
N TRP A 56 -8.22 -4.39 4.43
CA TRP A 56 -8.32 -3.12 5.12
C TRP A 56 -7.41 -3.14 6.35
N LEU A 57 -6.40 -2.28 6.36
CA LEU A 57 -5.44 -2.16 7.46
C LEU A 57 -6.05 -1.28 8.56
N THR A 58 -6.43 -1.86 9.68
CA THR A 58 -7.02 -1.13 10.80
C THR A 58 -5.92 -0.54 11.66
N VAL A 59 -6.04 0.74 11.98
CA VAL A 59 -5.13 1.48 12.87
C VAL A 59 -5.98 2.36 13.73
N ASP A 60 -5.76 2.33 15.03
CA ASP A 60 -6.46 3.21 15.96
C ASP A 60 -6.00 4.65 15.79
N GLN A 61 -6.89 5.60 16.06
CA GLN A 61 -6.58 7.02 15.88
C GLN A 61 -5.33 7.42 16.69
N ALA A 62 -5.19 6.95 17.94
CA ALA A 62 -4.01 7.22 18.76
C ALA A 62 -2.69 6.77 18.08
N GLN A 63 -2.70 5.57 17.48
CA GLN A 63 -1.54 5.05 16.77
C GLN A 63 -1.28 5.80 15.45
N GLN A 64 -2.34 6.27 14.80
CA GLN A 64 -2.25 7.11 13.61
C GLN A 64 -1.59 8.47 13.93
N GLU A 65 -1.98 9.09 15.04
CA GLU A 65 -1.43 10.35 15.56
C GLU A 65 0.06 10.25 15.85
N GLU A 66 0.49 9.20 16.56
CA GLU A 66 1.90 8.94 16.84
C GLU A 66 2.72 8.86 15.56
N ARG A 67 2.23 8.11 14.56
CA ARG A 67 2.90 7.99 13.24
C ARG A 67 2.96 9.32 12.50
N PHE A 68 1.96 10.17 12.64
CA PHE A 68 1.99 11.51 12.06
C PHE A 68 3.07 12.38 12.72
N ALA A 69 3.16 12.34 14.04
CA ALA A 69 4.20 13.06 14.78
C ALA A 69 5.61 12.58 14.41
N GLU A 70 5.84 11.26 14.34
CA GLU A 70 7.10 10.68 13.89
C GLU A 70 7.49 11.12 12.48
N ARG A 71 6.56 11.10 11.53
CA ARG A 71 6.80 11.52 10.14
C ARG A 71 7.10 13.01 10.03
N LEU A 72 6.50 13.83 10.89
CA LEU A 72 6.75 15.26 10.92
C LEU A 72 8.16 15.55 11.46
N ALA A 73 8.58 14.83 12.50
CA ALA A 73 9.88 14.95 13.13
C ALA A 73 11.03 14.44 12.24
N ASP A 74 10.82 13.36 11.49
CA ASP A 74 11.84 12.71 10.66
C ASP A 74 11.89 13.29 9.23
N PRO A 75 12.98 13.99 8.83
CA PRO A 75 13.12 14.56 7.49
C PRO A 75 13.03 13.52 6.36
N LEU A 76 13.44 12.28 6.59
CA LEU A 76 13.43 11.21 5.59
C LEU A 76 12.02 10.63 5.37
N LYS A 77 11.09 10.88 6.30
CA LYS A 77 9.70 10.39 6.23
C LYS A 77 8.70 11.49 5.91
N ARG A 78 9.07 12.76 6.04
CA ARG A 78 8.18 13.93 5.86
C ARG A 78 7.48 13.98 4.51
N TRP A 79 8.13 13.52 3.44
CA TRP A 79 7.54 13.47 2.10
C TRP A 79 6.28 12.59 2.01
N LYS A 80 6.06 11.69 3.00
CA LYS A 80 4.86 10.85 3.10
C LYS A 80 3.64 11.60 3.67
N LEU A 81 3.79 12.87 4.05
CA LEU A 81 2.70 13.72 4.54
C LEU A 81 2.21 14.62 3.41
N SER A 82 0.93 14.48 3.08
CA SER A 82 0.22 15.34 2.15
C SER A 82 -0.77 16.26 2.85
N ALA A 83 -1.20 17.32 2.18
CA ALA A 83 -2.28 18.18 2.67
C ALA A 83 -3.61 17.43 2.84
N ILE A 84 -3.79 16.31 2.13
CA ILE A 84 -4.96 15.45 2.27
C ILE A 84 -4.89 14.68 3.59
N ASP A 85 -3.71 14.17 3.96
CA ASP A 85 -3.54 13.40 5.20
C ASP A 85 -3.87 14.24 6.44
N VAL A 86 -3.48 15.52 6.45
CA VAL A 86 -3.80 16.46 7.53
C VAL A 86 -5.31 16.67 7.65
N LYS A 87 -6.02 16.79 6.52
CA LYS A 87 -7.49 16.91 6.53
C LYS A 87 -8.17 15.59 6.89
N ALA A 88 -7.60 14.46 6.48
CA ALA A 88 -8.13 13.14 6.76
C ALA A 88 -8.04 12.80 8.26
N ARG A 89 -6.97 13.26 8.92
CA ARG A 89 -6.78 13.21 10.37
C ARG A 89 -7.96 13.85 11.13
N GLU A 90 -8.35 15.06 10.76
CA GLU A 90 -9.50 15.77 11.36
C GLU A 90 -10.84 15.05 11.14
N LYS A 91 -10.93 14.28 10.05
CA LYS A 91 -12.14 13.60 9.59
C LYS A 91 -12.16 12.10 9.93
N TYR A 92 -11.38 11.65 10.91
CA TYR A 92 -11.25 10.23 11.25
C TYR A 92 -12.60 9.50 11.37
N ALA A 93 -13.58 10.10 12.06
CA ALA A 93 -14.90 9.53 12.22
C ALA A 93 -15.70 9.46 10.89
N GLU A 94 -15.64 10.49 10.05
CA GLU A 94 -16.29 10.48 8.73
C GLU A 94 -15.69 9.39 7.82
N TYR A 95 -14.37 9.24 7.82
CA TYR A 95 -13.69 8.16 7.10
C TYR A 95 -14.06 6.78 7.65
N GLY A 96 -14.22 6.64 8.96
CA GLY A 96 -14.72 5.42 9.60
C GLY A 96 -16.12 5.05 9.13
N GLN A 97 -17.04 6.02 9.08
CA GLN A 97 -18.40 5.80 8.57
C GLN A 97 -18.40 5.42 7.07
N ALA A 98 -17.59 6.10 6.26
CA ALA A 98 -17.46 5.79 4.83
C ALA A 98 -16.90 4.38 4.62
N ARG A 99 -15.90 3.98 5.40
CA ARG A 99 -15.36 2.61 5.43
C ARG A 99 -16.46 1.60 5.76
N ASP A 100 -17.23 1.83 6.81
CA ASP A 100 -18.26 0.87 7.24
C ASP A 100 -19.33 0.66 6.17
N VAL A 101 -19.74 1.75 5.50
CA VAL A 101 -20.64 1.69 4.34
C VAL A 101 -20.02 0.90 3.18
N MET A 102 -18.75 1.15 2.87
CA MET A 102 -18.02 0.43 1.83
C MET A 102 -17.93 -1.07 2.12
N LEU A 103 -17.48 -1.43 3.32
CA LEU A 103 -17.30 -2.81 3.75
C LEU A 103 -18.65 -3.54 3.70
N LYS A 104 -19.72 -2.93 4.21
CA LYS A 104 -21.07 -3.53 4.16
C LYS A 104 -21.57 -3.75 2.73
N ALA A 105 -21.31 -2.80 1.82
CA ALA A 105 -21.81 -2.88 0.46
C ALA A 105 -20.99 -3.81 -0.44
N THR A 106 -19.69 -3.96 -0.17
CA THR A 106 -18.74 -4.64 -1.08
C THR A 106 -18.11 -5.90 -0.51
N HIS A 107 -18.36 -6.24 0.76
CA HIS A 107 -17.99 -7.54 1.29
C HIS A 107 -18.95 -8.62 0.75
N SER A 108 -18.38 -9.67 0.17
CA SER A 108 -19.15 -10.81 -0.34
C SER A 108 -18.37 -12.11 -0.13
N LYS A 109 -19.06 -13.25 -0.26
CA LYS A 109 -18.40 -14.57 -0.20
C LYS A 109 -17.40 -14.79 -1.33
N THR A 110 -17.65 -14.20 -2.51
CA THR A 110 -16.79 -14.33 -3.69
C THR A 110 -15.60 -13.39 -3.66
N ALA A 111 -15.75 -12.21 -3.04
CA ALA A 111 -14.70 -11.22 -2.88
C ALA A 111 -14.73 -10.66 -1.44
N PRO A 112 -14.21 -11.41 -0.45
CA PRO A 112 -14.25 -11.01 0.94
C PRO A 112 -13.29 -9.85 1.21
N TRP A 113 -13.70 -9.00 2.15
CA TRP A 113 -12.78 -8.07 2.83
C TRP A 113 -12.17 -8.74 4.04
N THR A 114 -10.85 -8.65 4.17
CA THR A 114 -10.09 -9.07 5.35
C THR A 114 -9.62 -7.83 6.12
N LEU A 115 -9.99 -7.74 7.40
CA LEU A 115 -9.48 -6.71 8.30
C LEU A 115 -8.18 -7.19 8.93
N VAL A 116 -7.14 -6.36 8.89
CA VAL A 116 -5.83 -6.69 9.47
C VAL A 116 -5.47 -5.63 10.49
N ASP A 117 -5.31 -6.04 11.75
CA ASP A 117 -4.76 -5.16 12.78
C ASP A 117 -3.34 -4.75 12.41
N PHE A 118 -3.18 -3.44 12.25
CA PHE A 118 -1.95 -2.80 11.82
C PHE A 118 -1.47 -1.77 12.83
N ASN A 119 -1.92 -1.85 14.10
CA ASN A 119 -1.36 -1.05 15.19
C ASN A 119 0.12 -1.36 15.41
N ASP A 120 0.51 -2.65 15.44
CA ASP A 120 1.89 -3.10 15.24
C ASP A 120 2.13 -3.42 13.75
N GLN A 121 2.97 -2.62 13.07
CA GLN A 121 3.25 -2.82 11.65
C GLN A 121 4.02 -4.10 11.35
N ARG A 122 4.88 -4.57 12.26
CA ARG A 122 5.67 -5.78 12.04
C ARG A 122 4.76 -7.00 12.15
N ALA A 123 3.96 -7.07 13.21
CA ALA A 123 2.97 -8.12 13.37
C ALA A 123 1.93 -8.10 12.24
N GLY A 124 1.37 -6.93 11.92
CA GLY A 124 0.38 -6.78 10.85
C GLY A 124 0.88 -7.24 9.48
N ARG A 125 2.15 -6.97 9.12
CA ARG A 125 2.77 -7.48 7.88
C ARG A 125 2.85 -9.00 7.86
N LEU A 126 3.32 -9.61 8.95
CA LEU A 126 3.44 -11.06 9.04
C LEU A 126 2.06 -11.74 8.97
N THR A 127 1.07 -11.21 9.69
CA THR A 127 -0.32 -11.70 9.68
C THR A 127 -0.93 -11.61 8.29
N LEU A 128 -0.76 -10.50 7.58
CA LEU A 128 -1.25 -10.33 6.22
C LEU A 128 -0.60 -11.33 5.27
N ILE A 129 0.74 -11.45 5.30
CA ILE A 129 1.48 -12.38 4.43
C ILE A 129 1.06 -13.82 4.73
N ARG A 130 0.93 -14.19 6.01
CA ARG A 130 0.45 -15.52 6.41
C ARG A 130 -0.93 -15.81 5.85
N HIS A 131 -1.89 -14.90 6.05
CA HIS A 131 -3.23 -15.04 5.49
C HIS A 131 -3.19 -15.19 3.96
N LEU A 132 -2.38 -14.38 3.26
CA LEU A 132 -2.25 -14.48 1.82
C LEU A 132 -1.75 -15.87 1.39
N LEU A 133 -0.67 -16.35 2.00
CA LEU A 133 -0.08 -17.65 1.69
C LEU A 133 -1.04 -18.81 1.98
N ASP A 134 -1.79 -18.75 3.08
CA ASP A 134 -2.76 -19.79 3.46
C ASP A 134 -3.93 -19.91 2.47
N HIS A 135 -4.16 -18.89 1.64
CA HIS A 135 -5.25 -18.86 0.65
C HIS A 135 -4.77 -18.98 -0.80
N ILE A 136 -3.45 -19.00 -1.04
CA ILE A 136 -2.91 -19.26 -2.37
C ILE A 136 -2.85 -20.79 -2.56
N PRO A 137 -3.41 -21.33 -3.66
CA PRO A 137 -3.30 -22.75 -3.96
C PRO A 137 -1.84 -23.16 -4.10
N ASP A 138 -1.46 -24.23 -3.40
CA ASP A 138 -0.12 -24.81 -3.54
C ASP A 138 0.09 -25.30 -4.97
N ARG A 139 1.15 -24.81 -5.59
CA ARG A 139 1.61 -25.29 -6.90
C ARG A 139 2.89 -26.07 -6.70
N LYS A 140 2.81 -27.41 -6.81
CA LYS A 140 4.01 -28.25 -6.88
C LYS A 140 4.76 -27.93 -8.17
N VAL A 141 5.97 -27.43 -8.04
CA VAL A 141 6.92 -27.27 -9.14
C VAL A 141 7.84 -28.47 -9.13
N ALA A 142 8.18 -29.00 -10.31
CA ALA A 142 9.14 -30.09 -10.41
C ALA A 142 10.47 -29.64 -9.77
N GLU A 143 10.98 -30.44 -8.83
CA GLU A 143 12.26 -30.18 -8.23
C GLU A 143 13.33 -30.23 -9.32
N THR A 144 14.09 -29.13 -9.46
CA THR A 144 15.27 -29.15 -10.31
C THR A 144 16.38 -29.82 -9.51
N LEU A 145 16.54 -31.13 -9.71
CA LEU A 145 17.65 -31.86 -9.13
C LEU A 145 18.95 -31.33 -9.73
N VAL A 146 19.70 -30.58 -8.95
CA VAL A 146 21.05 -30.16 -9.32
C VAL A 146 21.93 -31.41 -9.26
N ASN A 147 22.51 -31.80 -10.41
CA ASN A 147 23.54 -32.82 -10.43
C ASN A 147 24.75 -32.31 -9.63
N PHE A 148 24.98 -32.89 -8.45
CA PHE A 148 26.03 -32.49 -7.52
C PHE A 148 27.01 -33.65 -7.34
N PRO A 149 27.89 -33.91 -8.32
CA PRO A 149 28.88 -34.97 -8.20
C PRO A 149 29.86 -34.66 -7.07
N PRO A 150 30.45 -35.69 -6.43
CA PRO A 150 31.51 -35.48 -5.46
C PRO A 150 32.68 -34.75 -6.11
N LEU A 151 33.40 -33.94 -5.33
CA LEU A 151 34.62 -33.31 -5.80
C LEU A 151 35.60 -34.39 -6.25
N GLY A 152 36.22 -34.20 -7.42
CA GLY A 152 37.29 -35.09 -7.92
C GLY A 152 38.60 -34.98 -7.13
N HIS A 153 38.62 -34.18 -6.06
CA HIS A 153 39.74 -33.93 -5.18
C HIS A 153 39.25 -33.63 -3.77
N GLU A 154 40.16 -33.72 -2.79
CA GLU A 154 39.89 -33.27 -1.42
C GLU A 154 39.57 -31.77 -1.39
N PRO A 155 38.62 -31.30 -0.57
CA PRO A 155 38.32 -29.88 -0.42
C PRO A 155 39.58 -29.06 -0.18
N LEU A 156 39.81 -28.05 -1.03
CA LEU A 156 41.00 -27.22 -0.94
C LEU A 156 40.85 -26.22 0.22
N ARG A 157 41.95 -25.99 0.93
CA ARG A 157 42.04 -24.84 1.84
C ARG A 157 42.31 -23.58 1.03
N GLU A 158 41.60 -22.51 1.37
CA GLU A 158 41.79 -21.20 0.76
C GLU A 158 43.23 -20.70 0.99
N LYS A 159 43.87 -20.22 -0.07
CA LYS A 159 45.23 -19.68 -0.06
C LYS A 159 45.24 -18.38 -0.83
N PHE A 160 45.78 -17.33 -0.22
CA PHE A 160 45.88 -16.01 -0.85
C PHE A 160 47.31 -15.76 -1.30
N GLY A 161 47.50 -15.43 -2.58
CA GLY A 161 48.80 -14.99 -3.13
C GLY A 161 49.15 -13.54 -2.80
N THR A 162 48.44 -12.95 -1.84
CA THR A 162 48.54 -11.55 -1.42
C THR A 162 48.86 -11.49 0.07
N PRO A 163 49.47 -10.40 0.57
CA PRO A 163 49.71 -10.22 2.02
C PRO A 163 48.44 -9.96 2.85
N LEU A 164 47.26 -10.01 2.23
CA LEU A 164 45.98 -9.84 2.90
C LEU A 164 45.57 -11.15 3.58
N GLU A 165 45.22 -11.07 4.86
CA GLU A 165 44.71 -12.20 5.64
C GLU A 165 43.21 -12.00 5.99
N PRO A 166 42.39 -13.06 6.01
CA PRO A 166 41.03 -12.98 6.51
C PRO A 166 40.99 -12.59 7.98
N LEU A 167 40.02 -11.73 8.35
CA LEU A 167 39.74 -11.46 9.75
C LEU A 167 39.27 -12.75 10.43
N ARG A 168 40.01 -13.19 11.45
CA ARG A 168 39.60 -14.34 12.26
C ARG A 168 38.36 -13.99 13.07
N THR A 169 37.38 -14.89 13.08
CA THR A 169 36.26 -14.82 14.01
C THR A 169 36.83 -14.77 15.43
N ARG A 170 36.36 -13.82 16.25
CA ARG A 170 36.66 -13.83 17.69
C ARG A 170 35.78 -14.90 18.32
N ASP A 171 36.41 -15.84 19.00
CA ASP A 171 35.74 -16.86 19.82
C ASP A 171 34.94 -16.22 20.97
#